data_AF-A0AA35VNM4-F1
#
_entry.id   AF-A0AA35VNM4-F1
#
_cell.length_a   1.000
_cell.length_b   1.000
_cell.length_c   1.000
_cell.angle_alpha   90.00
_cell.angle_beta   90.00
_cell.angle_gamma   90.00
#
_symmetry.space_group_name_H-M   'P 1'
#
loop_
_entity.id
_entity.type
_entity.pdbx_description
1 polymer ?
#
loop_
_entity_poly.entity_id
_entity_poly.type
_entity_poly.pdbx_seq_one_letter_code
_entity_poly.pdbx_strand_id
1 'polypeptide(L)'
;MEFNTIKINSTFTSPFESSPRADDDNSPFRKPLSLWPGMYHSPVTAALWETRTKIFERLLDPPKDAPPQSELLTKTPAQSRTTILYNFSTDYILREQYRDPWNEVRIGKLLEDLDALAGTISVKHCSDEDSMTRPLLLVTASVDKMVLKKTISVDGDLKMGGSVIWVGRSSIEVQLEVTQLSIDSTVITETVALSANFIFVARDSKTGKAAPVNRLSPQTETEKSLYKEADARNVMRKLKKGEKKGIENGEQNRLDSLLAEGRIFCDMPALANRDAILLRDTRLENSLMCQPQQRNIHGRIFGGFLMHRAFELAFSTAYTFAGLMPYFLEVDHVDFLRPVDVGDFLRFKSCVLYTEFEHAEKPLINVEVVAHVTRPELRSSEVSNTFYFTFTVRPEAKANDDKFRIRKVVPATEEEARRILERMDAESLLLK
;
A
#
# COMPACT_ATOMS: atom_id res chain seq x y z
N MET A 1 14.00 -26.47 -1.91
CA MET A 1 13.57 -25.19 -1.30
C MET A 1 13.59 -24.00 -2.29
N GLU A 2 13.98 -24.17 -3.56
CA GLU A 2 14.11 -23.08 -4.55
C GLU A 2 12.86 -22.75 -5.39
N PHE A 3 11.79 -23.56 -5.33
CA PHE A 3 10.64 -23.43 -6.26
C PHE A 3 9.69 -22.24 -6.00
N ASN A 4 9.84 -21.50 -4.89
CA ASN A 4 8.90 -20.44 -4.49
C ASN A 4 9.48 -19.01 -4.56
N THR A 5 10.71 -18.86 -5.07
CA THR A 5 11.35 -17.55 -5.23
C THR A 5 11.13 -17.06 -6.66
N ILE A 6 10.41 -15.95 -6.81
CA ILE A 6 10.22 -15.31 -8.12
C ILE A 6 11.47 -14.49 -8.41
N LYS A 7 12.19 -14.87 -9.47
CA LYS A 7 13.34 -14.11 -9.96
C LYS A 7 12.85 -12.94 -10.78
N ILE A 8 13.36 -11.75 -10.48
CA ILE A 8 13.21 -10.58 -11.34
C ILE A 8 14.22 -10.75 -12.48
N ASN A 9 13.76 -10.72 -13.73
CA ASN A 9 14.67 -10.78 -14.88
C ASN A 9 15.61 -9.57 -14.83
N SER A 10 16.92 -9.82 -14.86
CA SER A 10 17.89 -8.75 -14.73
C SER A 10 17.84 -7.80 -15.91
N THR A 11 17.79 -6.52 -15.60
CA THR A 11 17.74 -5.43 -16.57
C THR A 11 19.16 -4.95 -16.83
N PHE A 12 20.01 -5.77 -17.45
CA PHE A 12 21.36 -5.33 -17.78
C PHE A 12 21.35 -4.39 -19.00
N THR A 13 21.60 -3.10 -18.76
CA THR A 13 22.45 -2.22 -19.58
C THR A 13 22.63 -0.89 -18.85
N SER A 14 23.74 -0.74 -18.12
CA SER A 14 24.18 0.57 -17.66
C SER A 14 24.46 1.47 -18.88
N PRO A 15 23.92 2.69 -18.96
CA PRO A 15 24.27 3.62 -20.04
C PRO A 15 25.75 4.06 -19.98
N PHE A 16 26.45 3.76 -18.88
CA PHE A 16 27.86 4.12 -18.69
C PHE A 16 28.85 3.01 -19.10
N GLU A 17 28.39 1.80 -19.44
CA GLU A 17 29.28 0.65 -19.72
C GLU A 17 29.24 0.11 -21.15
N SER A 18 28.56 0.76 -22.11
CA SER A 18 28.66 0.33 -23.51
C SER A 18 28.60 1.49 -24.50
N SER A 19 29.77 1.92 -24.96
CA SER A 19 29.89 2.37 -26.35
C SER A 19 29.78 1.13 -27.22
N PRO A 20 28.84 1.01 -28.17
CA PRO A 20 28.77 -0.16 -29.02
C PRO A 20 29.99 -0.15 -29.94
N ARG A 21 30.77 -1.23 -29.95
CA ARG A 21 31.58 -1.56 -31.12
C ARG A 21 30.60 -1.96 -32.22
N ALA A 22 30.65 -1.26 -33.34
CA ALA A 22 30.00 -1.69 -34.57
C ALA A 22 30.61 -3.03 -34.98
N ASP A 23 29.73 -3.94 -35.40
CA ASP A 23 29.96 -5.22 -36.10
C ASP A 23 29.39 -6.42 -35.33
N ASP A 24 28.08 -6.66 -35.51
CA ASP A 24 27.51 -8.00 -35.69
C ASP A 24 26.02 -7.88 -36.07
N ASP A 25 25.76 -7.86 -37.37
CA ASP A 25 24.48 -7.56 -38.02
C ASP A 25 23.54 -8.79 -38.13
N ASN A 26 23.54 -9.71 -37.15
CA ASN A 26 22.70 -10.92 -37.25
C ASN A 26 22.30 -11.63 -35.95
N SER A 27 21.83 -10.87 -34.95
CA SER A 27 21.08 -11.48 -33.84
C SER A 27 19.91 -10.59 -33.40
N PRO A 28 18.76 -11.16 -32.98
CA PRO A 28 17.60 -10.37 -32.59
C PRO A 28 17.79 -9.87 -31.16
N PHE A 29 18.72 -8.96 -30.94
CA PHE A 29 18.74 -8.14 -29.72
C PHE A 29 17.55 -7.17 -29.76
N ARG A 30 16.34 -7.69 -29.53
CA ARG A 30 15.26 -6.87 -28.98
C ARG A 30 15.81 -6.32 -27.67
N LYS A 31 15.97 -5.00 -27.56
CA LYS A 31 16.11 -4.34 -26.26
C LYS A 31 15.11 -4.98 -25.30
N PRO A 32 15.51 -5.48 -24.11
CA PRO A 32 14.55 -6.07 -23.18
C PRO A 32 13.42 -5.05 -22.95
N LEU A 33 12.18 -5.54 -22.94
CA LEU A 33 10.97 -4.71 -22.80
C LEU A 33 11.04 -3.73 -21.61
N SER A 34 11.92 -4.02 -20.64
CA SER A 34 12.27 -3.21 -19.48
C SER A 34 12.84 -1.82 -19.75
N LEU A 35 13.32 -1.54 -20.98
CA LEU A 35 14.05 -0.31 -21.33
C LEU A 35 13.24 0.68 -22.19
N TRP A 36 11.94 0.46 -22.36
CA TRP A 36 11.10 1.37 -23.12
C TRP A 36 10.59 2.52 -22.23
N PRO A 37 10.80 3.79 -22.62
CA PRO A 37 10.11 4.92 -21.97
C PRO A 37 8.60 4.67 -21.97
N GLY A 38 7.95 4.73 -20.81
CA GLY A 38 6.51 4.47 -20.67
C GLY A 38 6.13 3.11 -20.09
N MET A 39 7.01 2.41 -19.37
CA MET A 39 6.57 1.29 -18.53
C MET A 39 5.79 1.78 -17.30
N TYR A 40 4.53 1.34 -17.20
CA TYR A 40 3.61 1.77 -16.14
C TYR A 40 3.65 0.89 -14.88
N HIS A 41 4.35 -0.26 -14.92
CA HIS A 41 4.50 -1.19 -13.79
C HIS A 41 5.95 -1.35 -13.37
N SER A 42 6.16 -1.64 -12.08
CA SER A 42 7.45 -2.07 -11.58
C SER A 42 7.86 -3.42 -12.22
N PRO A 43 9.17 -3.73 -12.31
CA PRO A 43 9.65 -5.02 -12.81
C PRO A 43 9.11 -6.19 -11.99
N VAL A 44 8.89 -5.95 -10.70
CA VAL A 44 8.32 -6.93 -9.77
C VAL A 44 6.86 -7.18 -10.04
N THR A 45 6.06 -6.12 -10.17
CA THR A 45 4.64 -6.23 -10.51
C THR A 45 4.48 -6.94 -11.87
N ALA A 46 5.32 -6.64 -12.85
CA ALA A 46 5.35 -7.34 -14.14
C ALA A 46 5.67 -8.85 -13.98
N ALA A 47 6.72 -9.20 -13.23
CA ALA A 47 7.09 -10.60 -12.98
C ALA A 47 6.00 -11.38 -12.22
N LEU A 48 5.33 -10.72 -11.27
CA LEU A 48 4.20 -11.29 -10.54
C LEU A 48 3.01 -11.55 -11.46
N TRP A 49 2.71 -10.63 -12.38
CA TRP A 49 1.63 -10.81 -13.34
C TRP A 49 1.93 -11.90 -14.37
N GLU A 50 3.17 -12.01 -14.81
CA GLU A 50 3.61 -13.13 -15.66
C GLU A 50 3.45 -14.46 -14.92
N THR A 51 3.80 -14.50 -13.63
CA THR A 51 3.62 -15.69 -12.78
C THR A 51 2.14 -16.07 -12.64
N ARG A 52 1.26 -15.08 -12.41
CA ARG A 52 -0.20 -15.32 -12.40
C ARG A 52 -0.69 -15.82 -13.74
N THR A 53 -0.25 -15.22 -14.84
CA THR A 53 -0.65 -15.62 -16.19
C THR A 53 -0.26 -17.06 -16.47
N LYS A 54 0.96 -17.50 -16.11
CA LYS A 54 1.37 -18.91 -16.20
C LYS A 54 0.51 -19.85 -15.37
N ILE A 55 0.03 -19.41 -14.21
CA ILE A 55 -0.93 -20.18 -13.40
C ILE A 55 -2.26 -20.30 -14.15
N PHE A 56 -2.77 -19.23 -14.76
CA PHE A 56 -4.01 -19.26 -15.55
C PHE A 56 -3.87 -20.02 -16.88
N GLU A 57 -2.75 -19.94 -17.57
CA GLU A 57 -2.49 -20.67 -18.82
C GLU A 57 -2.44 -22.19 -18.56
N ARG A 58 -1.90 -22.62 -17.41
CA ARG A 58 -2.00 -24.03 -16.98
C ARG A 58 -3.45 -24.49 -16.77
N LEU A 59 -4.36 -23.55 -16.49
CA LEU A 59 -5.80 -23.82 -16.39
C LEU A 59 -6.51 -23.77 -17.76
N LEU A 60 -5.78 -23.71 -18.89
CA LEU A 60 -6.27 -23.92 -20.27
C LEU A 60 -7.36 -22.95 -20.79
N ASP A 61 -7.44 -21.72 -20.28
CA ASP A 61 -8.56 -20.79 -20.58
C ASP A 61 -9.90 -21.50 -20.30
N PRO A 62 -10.24 -21.72 -19.01
CA PRO A 62 -11.44 -22.46 -18.66
C PRO A 62 -12.64 -21.75 -19.30
N PRO A 63 -13.56 -22.48 -19.96
CA PRO A 63 -14.69 -21.88 -20.65
C PRO A 63 -15.39 -20.87 -19.75
N LYS A 64 -15.94 -19.78 -20.29
CA LYS A 64 -16.77 -18.83 -19.52
C LYS A 64 -17.90 -19.51 -18.74
N ASP A 65 -18.28 -20.73 -19.14
CA ASP A 65 -19.30 -21.58 -18.55
C ASP A 65 -18.77 -22.74 -17.71
N ALA A 66 -17.46 -22.81 -17.45
CA ALA A 66 -16.85 -23.79 -16.55
C ALA A 66 -17.57 -23.82 -15.20
N PRO A 67 -17.77 -24.99 -14.57
CA PRO A 67 -18.42 -25.07 -13.27
C PRO A 67 -17.61 -24.37 -12.17
N PRO A 68 -18.26 -23.88 -11.08
CA PRO A 68 -17.53 -23.47 -9.90
C PRO A 68 -16.82 -24.68 -9.28
N GLN A 69 -15.69 -24.43 -8.61
CA GLN A 69 -15.00 -25.47 -7.85
C GLN A 69 -15.98 -26.15 -6.90
N SER A 70 -16.22 -27.45 -7.10
CA SER A 70 -17.17 -28.24 -6.31
C SER A 70 -16.58 -28.74 -4.99
N GLU A 71 -15.28 -29.04 -4.98
CA GLU A 71 -14.56 -29.54 -3.81
C GLU A 71 -13.44 -28.59 -3.40
N LEU A 72 -13.48 -28.11 -2.15
CA LEU A 72 -12.45 -27.24 -1.60
C LEU A 72 -11.28 -28.04 -1.08
N LEU A 73 -10.08 -27.71 -1.54
CA LEU A 73 -8.85 -28.32 -1.07
C LEU A 73 -8.49 -27.79 0.32
N THR A 74 -7.76 -28.59 1.10
CA THR A 74 -7.08 -28.12 2.31
C THR A 74 -5.61 -27.93 2.01
N LYS A 75 -5.12 -26.70 2.19
CA LYS A 75 -3.74 -26.31 1.88
C LYS A 75 -2.97 -25.87 3.12
N THR A 76 -1.66 -26.03 3.09
CA THR A 76 -0.77 -25.53 4.14
C THR A 76 -0.23 -24.13 3.77
N PRO A 77 0.16 -23.30 4.75
CA PRO A 77 0.78 -22.00 4.47
C PRO A 77 1.98 -22.10 3.52
N ALA A 78 2.79 -23.16 3.65
CA ALA A 78 3.96 -23.42 2.79
C ALA A 78 3.62 -23.54 1.29
N GLN A 79 2.44 -24.05 0.94
CA GLN A 79 2.00 -24.16 -0.46
C GLN A 79 1.69 -22.80 -1.09
N SER A 80 1.19 -21.84 -0.30
CA SER A 80 0.93 -20.47 -0.77
C SER A 80 2.17 -19.57 -0.69
N ARG A 81 3.19 -19.97 0.09
CA ARG A 81 4.39 -19.17 0.33
C ARG A 81 5.07 -18.75 -0.96
N THR A 82 5.35 -17.46 -1.06
CA THR A 82 6.00 -16.84 -2.22
C THR A 82 6.95 -15.75 -1.73
N THR A 83 8.13 -15.69 -2.33
CA THR A 83 9.18 -14.73 -1.97
C THR A 83 9.74 -14.08 -3.22
N ILE A 84 10.10 -12.80 -3.11
CA ILE A 84 10.76 -12.01 -4.14
C ILE A 84 12.06 -11.49 -3.55
N LEU A 85 13.13 -11.61 -4.33
CA LEU A 85 14.43 -11.04 -4.01
C LEU A 85 14.69 -9.83 -4.91
N TYR A 86 15.01 -8.71 -4.29
CA TYR A 86 15.36 -7.47 -4.93
C TYR A 86 16.86 -7.33 -4.80
N ASN A 87 17.59 -7.64 -5.86
CA ASN A 87 19.04 -7.63 -5.88
C ASN A 87 19.58 -6.21 -6.07
N PHE A 88 19.22 -5.26 -5.20
CA PHE A 88 19.60 -3.85 -5.34
C PHE A 88 21.12 -3.63 -5.30
N SER A 89 21.87 -4.51 -4.64
CA SER A 89 23.34 -4.41 -4.57
C SER A 89 24.02 -4.70 -5.92
N THR A 90 23.41 -5.55 -6.76
CA THR A 90 24.01 -6.03 -8.01
C THR A 90 23.27 -5.58 -9.27
N ASP A 91 21.96 -5.32 -9.22
CA ASP A 91 21.15 -4.84 -10.35
C ASP A 91 20.90 -3.33 -10.22
N TYR A 92 21.75 -2.54 -10.90
CA TYR A 92 21.68 -1.07 -10.89
C TYR A 92 20.35 -0.54 -11.41
N ILE A 93 19.81 -1.10 -12.50
CA ILE A 93 18.57 -0.58 -13.08
C ILE A 93 17.39 -0.87 -12.16
N LEU A 94 17.34 -2.08 -11.57
CA LEU A 94 16.34 -2.38 -10.55
C LEU A 94 16.46 -1.38 -9.40
N ARG A 95 17.67 -1.15 -8.87
CA ARG A 95 17.88 -0.16 -7.80
C ARG A 95 17.38 1.23 -8.19
N GLU A 96 17.76 1.75 -9.35
CA GLU A 96 17.34 3.09 -9.81
C GLU A 96 15.82 3.22 -9.97
N GLN A 97 15.13 2.14 -10.35
CA GLN A 97 13.67 2.18 -10.42
C GLN A 97 13.00 2.30 -9.06
N TYR A 98 13.64 1.79 -7.99
CA TYR A 98 13.13 1.82 -6.61
C TYR A 98 13.73 2.94 -5.77
N ARG A 99 14.75 3.63 -6.28
CA ARG A 99 15.41 4.76 -5.65
C ARG A 99 14.63 6.06 -5.87
N ASP A 100 14.56 6.89 -4.84
CA ASP A 100 14.01 8.24 -4.90
C ASP A 100 15.12 9.30 -5.07
N PRO A 101 14.79 10.59 -5.24
CA PRO A 101 15.79 11.66 -5.42
C PRO A 101 16.78 11.82 -4.26
N TRP A 102 16.49 11.27 -3.07
CA TRP A 102 17.31 11.38 -1.86
C TRP A 102 18.08 10.10 -1.53
N ASN A 103 18.17 9.16 -2.49
CA ASN A 103 18.79 7.85 -2.29
C ASN A 103 18.06 6.96 -1.26
N GLU A 104 16.74 7.13 -1.14
CA GLU A 104 15.89 6.28 -0.32
C GLU A 104 14.99 5.40 -1.17
N VAL A 105 14.35 4.42 -0.54
CA VAL A 105 13.42 3.54 -1.23
C VAL A 105 12.10 4.27 -1.46
N ARG A 106 11.59 4.21 -2.69
CA ARG A 106 10.25 4.64 -3.07
C ARG A 106 9.20 3.74 -2.42
N ILE A 107 8.80 4.08 -1.19
CA ILE A 107 7.82 3.32 -0.41
C ILE A 107 6.51 3.11 -1.19
N GLY A 108 6.04 4.12 -1.94
CA GLY A 108 4.86 3.97 -2.79
C GLY A 108 4.94 2.79 -3.78
N LYS A 109 6.11 2.52 -4.36
CA LYS A 109 6.33 1.34 -5.22
C LYS A 109 6.33 0.04 -4.43
N LEU A 110 6.91 0.03 -3.22
CA LEU A 110 6.84 -1.15 -2.35
C LEU A 110 5.40 -1.46 -1.93
N LEU A 111 4.56 -0.46 -1.66
CA LEU A 111 3.14 -0.65 -1.36
C LEU A 111 2.38 -1.29 -2.55
N GLU A 112 2.71 -0.88 -3.77
CA GLU A 112 2.18 -1.50 -5.00
C GLU A 112 2.60 -2.97 -5.12
N ASP A 113 3.88 -3.25 -4.89
CA ASP A 113 4.43 -4.60 -4.97
C ASP A 113 3.91 -5.53 -3.86
N LEU A 114 3.67 -5.00 -2.66
CA LEU A 114 3.06 -5.75 -1.55
C LEU A 114 1.66 -6.24 -1.95
N ASP A 115 0.81 -5.37 -2.49
CA ASP A 115 -0.53 -5.76 -2.97
C ASP A 115 -0.44 -6.77 -4.12
N ALA A 116 0.50 -6.56 -5.04
CA ALA A 116 0.75 -7.50 -6.14
C ALA A 116 1.25 -8.87 -5.62
N LEU A 117 2.11 -8.92 -4.60
CA LEU A 117 2.56 -10.19 -4.03
C LEU A 117 1.43 -10.89 -3.28
N ALA A 118 0.68 -10.15 -2.45
CA ALA A 118 -0.44 -10.70 -1.69
C ALA A 118 -1.54 -11.27 -2.61
N GLY A 119 -1.82 -10.61 -3.73
CA GLY A 119 -2.76 -11.14 -4.72
C GLY A 119 -2.24 -12.41 -5.42
N THR A 120 -0.93 -12.52 -5.67
CA THR A 120 -0.32 -13.74 -6.25
C THR A 120 -0.38 -14.91 -5.28
N ILE A 121 -0.06 -14.68 -4.01
CA ILE A 121 -0.19 -15.68 -2.93
C ILE A 121 -1.64 -16.14 -2.81
N SER A 122 -2.60 -15.20 -2.90
CA SER A 122 -4.02 -15.51 -2.87
C SER A 122 -4.46 -16.38 -4.06
N VAL A 123 -4.00 -16.05 -5.29
CA VAL A 123 -4.26 -16.86 -6.49
C VAL A 123 -3.69 -18.26 -6.32
N LYS A 124 -2.44 -18.39 -5.86
CA LYS A 124 -1.76 -19.68 -5.62
C LYS A 124 -2.46 -20.53 -4.56
N HIS A 125 -3.03 -19.89 -3.53
CA HIS A 125 -3.84 -20.58 -2.53
C HIS A 125 -5.17 -21.05 -3.11
N CYS A 126 -5.84 -20.22 -3.91
CA CYS A 126 -7.14 -20.55 -4.49
C CYS A 126 -7.08 -21.52 -5.67
N SER A 127 -5.97 -21.59 -6.41
CA SER A 127 -5.86 -22.48 -7.57
C SER A 127 -5.98 -23.95 -7.17
N ASP A 128 -6.74 -24.74 -7.91
CA ASP A 128 -6.74 -26.19 -7.85
C ASP A 128 -5.79 -26.78 -8.93
N GLU A 129 -5.62 -28.10 -8.92
CA GLU A 129 -4.92 -28.82 -10.01
C GLU A 129 -5.84 -29.11 -11.20
N ASP A 130 -7.15 -28.89 -11.03
CA ASP A 130 -8.16 -29.12 -12.06
C ASP A 130 -8.33 -27.89 -12.95
N SER A 131 -7.75 -27.95 -14.15
CA SER A 131 -7.89 -26.92 -15.19
C SER A 131 -9.32 -26.67 -15.67
N MET A 132 -10.30 -27.47 -15.26
CA MET A 132 -11.68 -27.37 -15.73
C MET A 132 -12.58 -26.49 -14.86
N THR A 133 -12.09 -25.98 -13.72
CA THR A 133 -12.89 -25.11 -12.85
C THR A 133 -12.75 -23.64 -13.25
N ARG A 134 -13.82 -22.87 -13.02
CA ARG A 134 -13.78 -21.43 -13.29
C ARG A 134 -12.85 -20.73 -12.29
N PRO A 135 -12.08 -19.72 -12.73
CA PRO A 135 -11.19 -18.99 -11.85
C PRO A 135 -11.97 -18.04 -10.93
N LEU A 136 -11.43 -17.87 -9.72
CA LEU A 136 -11.92 -16.87 -8.77
C LEU A 136 -11.36 -15.49 -9.09
N LEU A 137 -12.23 -14.48 -9.03
CA LEU A 137 -11.84 -13.07 -9.07
C LEU A 137 -11.43 -12.66 -7.65
N LEU A 138 -10.13 -12.49 -7.45
CA LEU A 138 -9.55 -12.07 -6.17
C LEU A 138 -9.31 -10.57 -6.18
N VAL A 139 -9.92 -9.88 -5.21
CA VAL A 139 -9.76 -8.43 -5.05
C VAL A 139 -9.32 -8.10 -3.64
N THR A 140 -8.43 -7.11 -3.53
CA THR A 140 -8.03 -6.52 -2.25
C THR A 140 -9.26 -5.87 -1.63
N ALA A 141 -9.65 -6.34 -0.44
CA ALA A 141 -10.77 -5.79 0.31
C ALA A 141 -10.31 -4.77 1.36
N SER A 142 -9.21 -5.08 2.03
CA SER A 142 -8.60 -4.16 2.99
C SER A 142 -7.15 -4.51 3.25
N VAL A 143 -6.41 -3.56 3.82
CA VAL A 143 -5.03 -3.72 4.26
C VAL A 143 -4.94 -3.21 5.69
N ASP A 144 -4.42 -4.04 6.60
CA ASP A 144 -4.19 -3.63 7.98
C ASP A 144 -3.13 -2.54 8.06
N LYS A 145 -3.07 -1.84 9.20
CA LYS A 145 -2.03 -0.84 9.49
C LYS A 145 -0.63 -1.40 9.21
N MET A 146 0.16 -0.66 8.46
CA MET A 146 1.55 -0.99 8.10
C MET A 146 2.48 0.03 8.73
N VAL A 147 3.42 -0.46 9.54
CA VAL A 147 4.41 0.37 10.25
C VAL A 147 5.81 0.01 9.76
N LEU A 148 6.60 1.04 9.43
CA LEU A 148 8.01 0.91 9.10
C LEU A 148 8.83 0.82 10.38
N LYS A 149 9.27 -0.39 10.74
CA LYS A 149 10.03 -0.69 11.96
C LYS A 149 11.49 -0.30 11.84
N LYS A 150 12.07 -0.44 10.65
CA LYS A 150 13.47 -0.08 10.34
C LYS A 150 13.53 0.61 8.98
N THR A 151 14.53 1.47 8.82
CA THR A 151 14.88 2.08 7.54
C THR A 151 15.20 0.99 6.52
N ILE A 152 14.74 1.18 5.28
CA ILE A 152 15.11 0.31 4.15
C ILE A 152 16.13 1.07 3.31
N SER A 153 17.29 0.45 3.08
CA SER A 153 18.32 1.00 2.21
C SER A 153 18.16 0.51 0.77
N VAL A 154 18.43 1.37 -0.21
CA VAL A 154 18.54 1.00 -1.62
C VAL A 154 19.88 0.33 -1.95
N ASP A 155 20.87 0.37 -1.06
CA ASP A 155 22.20 -0.19 -1.32
C ASP A 155 22.30 -1.68 -0.97
N GLY A 156 21.41 -2.16 -0.09
CA GLY A 156 21.35 -3.56 0.32
C GLY A 156 20.24 -4.33 -0.38
N ASP A 157 20.44 -5.61 -0.60
CA ASP A 157 19.39 -6.48 -1.16
C ASP A 157 18.18 -6.54 -0.21
N LEU A 158 16.99 -6.52 -0.79
CA LEU A 158 15.72 -6.57 -0.09
C LEU A 158 15.03 -7.90 -0.39
N LYS A 159 14.37 -8.48 0.60
CA LYS A 159 13.55 -9.68 0.44
C LYS A 159 12.13 -9.37 0.88
N MET A 160 11.16 -9.70 0.05
CA MET A 160 9.74 -9.58 0.38
C MET A 160 9.12 -10.96 0.25
N GLY A 161 8.52 -11.46 1.32
CA GLY A 161 7.91 -12.78 1.32
C GLY A 161 6.67 -12.85 2.17
N GLY A 162 5.85 -13.85 1.92
CA GLY A 162 4.67 -14.07 2.73
C GLY A 162 3.90 -15.32 2.37
N SER A 163 2.82 -15.55 3.11
CA SER A 163 1.92 -16.69 2.93
C SER A 163 0.52 -16.39 3.48
N VAL A 164 -0.46 -17.19 3.08
CA VAL A 164 -1.78 -17.16 3.70
C VAL A 164 -1.67 -17.60 5.17
N ILE A 165 -2.16 -16.77 6.07
CA ILE A 165 -2.17 -17.04 7.52
C ILE A 165 -3.56 -17.36 8.06
N TRP A 166 -4.62 -16.95 7.37
CA TRP A 166 -6.00 -17.23 7.78
C TRP A 166 -6.95 -17.23 6.58
N VAL A 167 -8.01 -18.03 6.68
CA VAL A 167 -9.03 -18.18 5.64
C VAL A 167 -10.42 -18.22 6.26
N GLY A 168 -11.34 -17.41 5.73
CA GLY A 168 -12.76 -17.42 6.07
C GLY A 168 -13.60 -18.27 5.12
N ARG A 169 -14.82 -17.81 4.82
CA ARG A 169 -15.65 -18.44 3.77
C ARG A 169 -15.17 -18.04 2.38
N SER A 170 -15.05 -16.74 2.14
CA SER A 170 -14.68 -16.13 0.85
C SER A 170 -13.60 -15.08 1.01
N SER A 171 -12.89 -15.11 2.14
CA SER A 171 -11.89 -14.11 2.54
C SER A 171 -10.59 -14.81 2.88
N ILE A 172 -9.47 -14.19 2.53
CA ILE A 172 -8.12 -14.72 2.70
C ILE A 172 -7.29 -13.61 3.35
N GLU A 173 -6.62 -13.90 4.46
CA GLU A 173 -5.66 -12.98 5.08
C GLU A 173 -4.23 -13.48 4.77
N VAL A 174 -3.45 -12.61 4.12
CA VAL A 174 -2.07 -12.85 3.72
C VAL A 174 -1.17 -11.95 4.55
N GLN A 175 -0.20 -12.53 5.24
CA GLN A 175 0.86 -11.77 5.90
C GLN A 175 2.07 -11.70 4.98
N LEU A 176 2.60 -10.48 4.84
CA LEU A 176 3.83 -10.18 4.14
C LEU A 176 4.84 -9.58 5.11
N GLU A 177 6.10 -9.91 4.89
CA GLU A 177 7.24 -9.35 5.58
C GLU A 177 8.27 -8.86 4.56
N VAL A 178 8.78 -7.66 4.80
CA VAL A 178 9.90 -7.08 4.09
C VAL A 178 11.11 -7.18 4.99
N THR A 179 12.09 -7.98 4.59
CA THR A 179 13.33 -8.21 5.32
C THR A 179 14.53 -7.67 4.57
N GLN A 180 15.47 -7.08 5.32
CA GLN A 180 16.74 -6.63 4.80
C GLN A 180 17.85 -7.00 5.79
N LEU A 181 19.03 -7.30 5.25
CA LEU A 181 20.22 -7.55 6.06
C LEU A 181 20.70 -6.23 6.67
N SER A 182 20.75 -6.18 8.01
CA SER A 182 21.39 -5.10 8.76
C SER A 182 22.77 -5.55 9.20
N ILE A 183 23.77 -4.69 8.99
CA ILE A 183 25.13 -4.89 9.49
C ILE A 183 25.30 -4.00 10.71
N ASP A 184 25.06 -4.56 11.89
CA ASP A 184 25.31 -3.86 13.15
C ASP A 184 26.61 -4.41 13.73
N SER A 185 27.65 -3.56 13.82
CA SER A 185 28.86 -3.79 14.63
C SER A 185 29.51 -5.18 14.50
N THR A 186 29.57 -5.75 13.28
CA THR A 186 30.11 -7.08 12.87
C THR A 186 29.15 -8.28 12.83
N VAL A 187 27.86 -8.15 13.18
CA VAL A 187 26.86 -9.22 13.02
C VAL A 187 25.90 -8.90 11.88
N ILE A 188 25.80 -9.81 10.91
CA ILE A 188 24.81 -9.74 9.83
C ILE A 188 23.51 -10.34 10.35
N THR A 189 22.46 -9.53 10.51
CA THR A 189 21.13 -10.00 10.94
C THR A 189 20.08 -9.68 9.86
N GLU A 190 19.25 -10.67 9.53
CA GLU A 190 18.07 -10.44 8.70
C GLU A 190 16.99 -9.81 9.60
N THR A 191 16.59 -8.58 9.29
CA THR A 191 15.67 -7.81 10.12
C THR A 191 14.41 -7.46 9.36
N VAL A 192 13.25 -7.59 10.01
CA VAL A 192 11.96 -7.22 9.43
C VAL A 192 11.82 -5.70 9.48
N ALA A 193 11.90 -5.07 8.32
CA ALA A 193 11.74 -3.62 8.16
C ALA A 193 10.27 -3.21 8.15
N LEU A 194 9.40 -4.03 7.54
CA LEU A 194 7.97 -3.76 7.43
C LEU A 194 7.19 -5.09 7.44
N SER A 195 6.03 -5.09 8.09
CA SER A 195 5.07 -6.20 8.05
C SER A 195 3.71 -5.66 7.66
N ALA A 196 2.98 -6.41 6.85
CA ALA A 196 1.70 -6.00 6.32
C ALA A 196 0.74 -7.20 6.23
N ASN A 197 -0.53 -7.00 6.60
CA ASN A 197 -1.57 -8.01 6.40
C ASN A 197 -2.57 -7.50 5.36
N PHE A 198 -2.75 -8.28 4.31
CA PHE A 198 -3.70 -8.00 3.25
C PHE A 198 -4.88 -8.94 3.33
N ILE A 199 -6.08 -8.40 3.17
CA ILE A 199 -7.31 -9.18 3.13
C ILE A 199 -7.86 -9.16 1.72
N PHE A 200 -7.89 -10.33 1.10
CA PHE A 200 -8.50 -10.55 -0.20
C PHE A 200 -9.88 -11.16 -0.04
N VAL A 201 -10.80 -10.80 -0.94
CA VAL A 201 -12.09 -11.48 -1.08
C VAL A 201 -12.18 -12.16 -2.43
N ALA A 202 -12.64 -13.41 -2.41
CA ALA A 202 -12.89 -14.20 -3.59
C ALA A 202 -14.32 -14.01 -4.08
N ARG A 203 -14.46 -13.71 -5.36
CA ARG A 203 -15.74 -13.61 -6.06
C ARG A 203 -15.76 -14.57 -7.23
N ASP A 204 -16.93 -15.10 -7.51
CA ASP A 204 -17.17 -15.90 -8.71
C ASP A 204 -17.07 -14.99 -9.93
N SER A 205 -16.24 -15.37 -10.91
CA SER A 205 -15.91 -14.56 -12.07
C SER A 205 -17.10 -14.28 -12.99
N LYS A 206 -18.15 -15.11 -12.97
CA LYS A 206 -19.37 -14.95 -13.80
C LYS A 206 -20.46 -14.16 -13.08
N THR A 207 -20.71 -14.46 -11.82
CA THR A 207 -21.83 -13.91 -11.04
C THR A 207 -21.44 -12.70 -10.19
N GLY A 208 -20.14 -12.49 -9.94
CA GLY A 208 -19.62 -11.44 -9.06
C GLY A 208 -19.95 -11.64 -7.57
N LYS A 209 -20.62 -12.75 -7.20
CA LYS A 209 -20.99 -13.07 -5.81
C LYS A 209 -19.81 -13.68 -5.06
N ALA A 210 -19.85 -13.62 -3.73
CA ALA A 210 -18.83 -14.23 -2.87
C ALA A 210 -18.69 -15.74 -3.16
N ALA A 211 -17.46 -16.18 -3.41
CA ALA A 211 -17.14 -17.57 -3.72
C ALA A 211 -16.32 -18.22 -2.60
N PRO A 212 -16.55 -19.52 -2.31
CA PRO A 212 -15.76 -20.22 -1.30
C PRO A 212 -14.29 -20.36 -1.72
N VAL A 213 -13.39 -20.42 -0.74
CA VAL A 213 -11.94 -20.58 -0.95
C VAL A 213 -11.40 -21.82 -0.24
N ASN A 214 -10.28 -22.36 -0.75
CA ASN A 214 -9.59 -23.51 -0.17
C ASN A 214 -9.28 -23.31 1.32
N ARG A 215 -9.42 -24.36 2.12
CA ARG A 215 -9.17 -24.34 3.57
C ARG A 215 -7.67 -24.25 3.88
N LEU A 216 -7.34 -23.71 5.05
CA LEU A 216 -5.97 -23.61 5.52
C LEU A 216 -5.74 -24.56 6.70
N SER A 217 -4.63 -25.29 6.67
CA SER A 217 -4.17 -26.16 7.76
C SER A 217 -2.76 -25.72 8.21
N PRO A 218 -2.67 -24.86 9.24
CA PRO A 218 -1.41 -24.49 9.89
C PRO A 218 -0.69 -25.73 10.44
N GLN A 219 0.60 -25.88 10.15
CA GLN A 219 1.40 -27.04 10.56
C GLN A 219 2.25 -26.69 11.78
N THR A 220 3.00 -25.58 11.73
CA THR A 220 3.93 -25.18 12.78
C THR A 220 3.23 -24.44 13.92
N GLU A 221 3.89 -24.38 15.10
CA GLU A 221 3.43 -23.55 16.24
C GLU A 221 3.25 -22.08 15.85
N THR A 222 4.20 -21.54 15.09
CA THR A 222 4.15 -20.15 14.60
C THR A 222 2.97 -19.91 13.67
N GLU A 223 2.72 -20.82 12.73
CA GLU A 223 1.56 -20.75 11.82
C GLU A 223 0.23 -20.85 12.59
N LYS A 224 0.16 -21.69 13.62
CA LYS A 224 -1.02 -21.81 14.48
C LYS A 224 -1.28 -20.54 15.30
N SER A 225 -0.23 -19.90 15.82
CA SER A 225 -0.35 -18.59 16.52
C SER A 225 -0.88 -17.51 15.57
N LEU A 226 -0.25 -17.37 14.40
CA LEU A 226 -0.66 -16.41 13.38
C LEU A 226 -2.12 -16.61 12.94
N TYR A 227 -2.55 -17.86 12.79
CA TYR A 227 -3.94 -18.18 12.48
C TYR A 227 -4.91 -17.71 13.57
N LYS A 228 -4.57 -17.98 14.84
CA LYS A 228 -5.40 -17.58 15.99
C LYS A 228 -5.48 -16.06 16.15
N GLU A 229 -4.36 -15.37 15.97
CA GLU A 229 -4.30 -13.91 16.01
C GLU A 229 -5.13 -13.28 14.88
N ALA A 230 -5.01 -13.80 13.66
CA ALA A 230 -5.82 -13.35 12.53
C ALA A 230 -7.32 -13.62 12.73
N ASP A 231 -7.69 -14.77 13.31
CA ASP A 231 -9.07 -15.09 13.63
C ASP A 231 -9.65 -14.10 14.66
N ALA A 232 -8.87 -13.80 15.72
CA ALA A 232 -9.24 -12.79 16.71
C ALA A 232 -9.40 -11.39 16.08
N ARG A 233 -8.47 -10.97 15.22
CA ARG A 233 -8.60 -9.71 14.45
C ARG A 233 -9.89 -9.68 13.65
N ASN A 234 -10.21 -10.76 12.94
CA ASN A 234 -11.43 -10.84 12.13
C ASN A 234 -12.71 -10.79 13.00
N VAL A 235 -12.73 -11.43 14.17
CA VAL A 235 -13.85 -11.31 15.12
C VAL A 235 -14.01 -9.86 15.58
N MET A 236 -12.91 -9.19 15.96
CA MET A 236 -12.94 -7.78 16.37
C MET A 236 -13.43 -6.85 15.26
N ARG A 237 -13.01 -7.08 14.00
CA ARG A 237 -13.52 -6.32 12.84
C ARG A 237 -15.03 -6.45 12.67
N LYS A 238 -15.60 -7.64 12.92
CA LYS A 238 -17.07 -7.85 12.84
C LYS A 238 -17.82 -7.13 13.97
N LEU A 239 -17.26 -7.11 15.18
CA LEU A 239 -17.85 -6.40 16.32
C LEU A 239 -17.85 -4.87 16.09
N LYS A 240 -16.72 -4.31 15.63
CA LYS A 240 -16.60 -2.88 15.32
C LYS A 240 -17.58 -2.40 14.24
N LYS A 241 -17.97 -3.26 13.30
CA LYS A 241 -19.01 -2.92 12.29
C LYS A 241 -20.42 -2.79 12.87
N GLY A 242 -20.68 -3.35 14.05
CA GLY A 242 -21.98 -3.28 14.73
C GLY A 242 -22.14 -2.11 15.70
N GLU A 243 -21.04 -1.52 16.19
CA GLU A 243 -21.05 -0.42 17.15
C GLU A 243 -20.92 0.94 16.45
N LYS A 244 -22.07 1.56 16.10
CA LYS A 244 -22.10 3.02 15.94
C LYS A 244 -22.20 3.63 17.34
N LYS A 245 -21.08 4.10 17.90
CA LYS A 245 -21.10 4.85 19.15
C LYS A 245 -21.82 6.19 18.93
N GLY A 246 -22.84 6.44 19.76
CA GLY A 246 -23.41 7.78 19.93
C GLY A 246 -22.45 8.63 20.76
N ILE A 247 -22.34 9.90 20.38
CA ILE A 247 -21.39 10.86 20.91
C ILE A 247 -21.91 11.45 22.23
N GLU A 248 -21.04 11.49 23.26
CA GLU A 248 -21.28 12.08 24.57
C GLU A 248 -20.71 13.52 24.68
N ASN A 249 -21.18 14.28 25.68
CA ASN A 249 -20.86 15.69 25.96
C ASN A 249 -19.35 16.05 26.03
N GLY A 250 -18.45 15.07 26.18
CA GLY A 250 -17.00 15.28 26.21
C GLY A 250 -16.37 15.64 24.85
N GLU A 251 -16.98 15.21 23.74
CA GLU A 251 -16.49 15.55 22.40
C GLU A 251 -16.70 17.03 22.06
N GLN A 252 -17.80 17.63 22.53
CA GLN A 252 -18.12 19.02 22.23
C GLN A 252 -17.04 19.98 22.76
N ASN A 253 -16.53 19.73 23.98
CA ASN A 253 -15.45 20.53 24.56
C ASN A 253 -14.13 20.43 23.78
N ARG A 254 -13.79 19.23 23.28
CA ARG A 254 -12.60 19.01 22.43
C ARG A 254 -12.76 19.71 21.07
N LEU A 255 -13.95 19.63 20.49
CA LEU A 255 -14.31 20.26 19.24
C LEU A 255 -14.20 21.79 19.33
N ASP A 256 -14.78 22.39 20.36
CA ASP A 256 -14.71 23.83 20.61
C ASP A 256 -13.26 24.30 20.84
N SER A 257 -12.45 23.49 21.53
CA SER A 257 -11.03 23.78 21.73
C SER A 257 -10.23 23.79 20.42
N LEU A 258 -10.49 22.85 19.52
CA LEU A 258 -9.85 22.82 18.20
C LEU A 258 -10.29 23.99 17.32
N LEU A 259 -11.58 24.35 17.36
CA LEU A 259 -12.13 25.46 16.59
C LEU A 259 -11.72 26.83 17.09
N ALA A 260 -11.44 26.99 18.39
CA ALA A 260 -11.07 28.28 18.97
C ALA A 260 -9.89 28.94 18.23
N GLU A 261 -8.83 28.17 17.94
CA GLU A 261 -7.67 28.67 17.21
C GLU A 261 -7.99 28.90 15.72
N GLY A 262 -8.74 27.98 15.10
CA GLY A 262 -9.19 28.12 13.72
C GLY A 262 -10.08 29.34 13.45
N ARG A 263 -10.93 29.71 14.42
CA ARG A 263 -11.78 30.91 14.36
C ARG A 263 -10.94 32.19 14.36
N ILE A 264 -9.85 32.25 15.13
CA ILE A 264 -8.92 33.39 15.09
C ILE A 264 -8.34 33.53 13.68
N PHE A 265 -7.93 32.44 13.04
CA PHE A 265 -7.45 32.48 11.65
C PHE A 265 -8.50 32.97 10.65
N CYS A 266 -9.77 32.60 10.85
CA CYS A 266 -10.85 32.98 9.94
C CYS A 266 -11.29 34.44 10.14
N ASP A 267 -11.47 34.86 11.38
CA ASP A 267 -12.08 36.17 11.72
C ASP A 267 -11.03 37.27 11.88
N MET A 268 -9.83 36.93 12.36
CA MET A 268 -8.75 37.88 12.71
C MET A 268 -7.38 37.37 12.24
N PRO A 269 -7.17 37.13 10.92
CA PRO A 269 -5.96 36.51 10.39
C PRO A 269 -4.67 37.25 10.73
N ALA A 270 -4.73 38.58 10.92
CA ALA A 270 -3.56 39.38 11.31
C ALA A 270 -3.07 39.09 12.75
N LEU A 271 -3.94 38.54 13.60
CA LEU A 271 -3.64 38.18 15.00
C LEU A 271 -3.41 36.67 15.17
N ALA A 272 -3.52 35.88 14.10
CA ALA A 272 -3.34 34.45 14.15
C ALA A 272 -1.90 34.05 14.48
N ASN A 273 -1.74 32.91 15.16
CA ASN A 273 -0.43 32.39 15.52
C ASN A 273 0.38 32.07 14.25
N ARG A 274 1.59 32.62 14.11
CA ARG A 274 2.47 32.39 12.95
C ARG A 274 2.95 30.95 12.84
N ASP A 275 2.97 30.23 13.95
CA ASP A 275 3.36 28.82 14.02
C ASP A 275 2.17 27.88 13.75
N ALA A 276 1.03 28.38 13.28
CA ALA A 276 -0.13 27.58 12.90
C ALA A 276 -0.56 27.86 11.45
N ILE A 277 -1.37 26.97 10.88
CA ILE A 277 -1.93 27.09 9.54
C ILE A 277 -3.28 26.37 9.45
N LEU A 278 -4.19 26.91 8.65
CA LEU A 278 -5.48 26.26 8.41
C LEU A 278 -5.26 24.95 7.62
N LEU A 279 -5.97 23.90 8.00
CA LEU A 279 -5.97 22.61 7.31
C LEU A 279 -6.17 22.77 5.80
N ARG A 280 -7.15 23.60 5.39
CA ARG A 280 -7.47 23.84 3.98
C ARG A 280 -6.32 24.43 3.16
N ASP A 281 -5.40 25.14 3.81
CA ASP A 281 -4.26 25.78 3.16
C ASP A 281 -3.07 24.81 2.97
N THR A 282 -3.19 23.59 3.51
CA THR A 282 -2.22 22.49 3.30
C THR A 282 -2.60 21.56 2.15
N ARG A 283 -3.68 21.87 1.43
CA ARG A 283 -4.28 20.95 0.45
C ARG A 283 -3.46 20.87 -0.83
N LEU A 284 -3.27 19.64 -1.32
CA LEU A 284 -2.82 19.37 -2.69
C LEU A 284 -3.83 18.45 -3.38
N GLU A 285 -3.81 18.46 -4.71
CA GLU A 285 -4.64 17.57 -5.52
C GLU A 285 -3.85 17.01 -6.70
N ASN A 286 -4.21 15.79 -7.09
CA ASN A 286 -3.68 15.14 -8.29
C ASN A 286 -4.81 14.39 -8.98
N SER A 287 -4.90 14.50 -10.30
CA SER A 287 -5.97 13.89 -11.09
C SER A 287 -5.38 13.12 -12.25
N LEU A 288 -5.91 11.93 -12.51
CA LEU A 288 -5.45 11.07 -13.61
C LEU A 288 -6.59 10.26 -14.19
N MET A 289 -6.49 9.98 -15.49
CA MET A 289 -7.37 9.03 -16.17
C MET A 289 -6.81 7.62 -15.99
N CYS A 290 -7.64 6.68 -15.54
CA CYS A 290 -7.24 5.28 -15.38
C CYS A 290 -7.05 4.61 -16.75
N GLN A 291 -5.80 4.31 -17.11
CA GLN A 291 -5.42 3.78 -18.42
C GLN A 291 -5.42 2.24 -18.45
N PRO A 292 -5.57 1.60 -19.62
CA PRO A 292 -5.51 0.15 -19.76
C PRO A 292 -4.22 -0.48 -19.21
N GLN A 293 -3.10 0.24 -19.26
CA GLN A 293 -1.81 -0.18 -18.72
C GLN A 293 -1.74 -0.10 -17.19
N GLN A 294 -2.84 0.15 -16.49
CA GLN A 294 -2.90 0.18 -15.02
C GLN A 294 -3.81 -0.93 -14.47
N ARG A 295 -4.41 -1.74 -15.36
CA ARG A 295 -5.35 -2.79 -14.99
C ARG A 295 -4.64 -4.04 -14.50
N ASN A 296 -5.24 -4.73 -13.54
CA ASN A 296 -4.89 -6.09 -13.20
C ASN A 296 -5.37 -7.09 -14.27
N ILE A 297 -5.03 -8.36 -14.08
CA ILE A 297 -5.47 -9.50 -14.90
C ILE A 297 -6.99 -9.61 -15.08
N HIS A 298 -7.79 -8.96 -14.23
CA HIS A 298 -9.24 -8.95 -14.25
C HIS A 298 -9.83 -7.66 -14.86
N GLY A 299 -8.99 -6.78 -15.41
CA GLY A 299 -9.41 -5.56 -16.08
C GLY A 299 -9.75 -4.38 -15.17
N ARG A 300 -9.45 -4.46 -13.87
CA ARG A 300 -9.69 -3.38 -12.89
C ARG A 300 -8.40 -2.73 -12.43
N ILE A 301 -8.47 -1.49 -11.95
CA ILE A 301 -7.36 -0.88 -11.23
C ILE A 301 -7.21 -1.59 -9.88
N PHE A 302 -6.00 -2.06 -9.58
CA PHE A 302 -5.73 -2.81 -8.36
C PHE A 302 -5.37 -1.89 -7.19
N GLY A 303 -5.53 -2.40 -5.97
CA GLY A 303 -5.39 -1.61 -4.74
C GLY A 303 -3.99 -1.03 -4.57
N GLY A 304 -2.96 -1.78 -4.97
CA GLY A 304 -1.56 -1.34 -4.97
C GLY A 304 -1.32 -0.04 -5.72
N PHE A 305 -1.93 0.12 -6.90
CA PHE A 305 -1.81 1.36 -7.69
C PHE A 305 -2.43 2.55 -6.96
N LEU A 306 -3.60 2.38 -6.33
CA LEU A 306 -4.23 3.44 -5.54
C LEU A 306 -3.37 3.84 -4.33
N MET A 307 -2.81 2.86 -3.62
CA MET A 307 -1.91 3.12 -2.49
C MET A 307 -0.64 3.86 -2.93
N HIS A 308 -0.03 3.47 -4.05
CA HIS A 308 1.13 4.15 -4.61
C HIS A 308 0.82 5.63 -4.91
N ARG A 309 -0.27 5.89 -5.65
CA ARG A 309 -0.66 7.27 -6.00
C ARG A 309 -1.06 8.10 -4.80
N ALA A 310 -1.76 7.51 -3.84
CA ALA A 310 -2.09 8.17 -2.59
C ALA A 310 -0.82 8.51 -1.79
N PHE A 311 0.16 7.60 -1.71
CA PHE A 311 1.43 7.83 -1.05
C PHE A 311 2.23 8.96 -1.70
N GLU A 312 2.36 8.97 -3.04
CA GLU A 312 3.10 10.04 -3.76
C GLU A 312 2.50 11.43 -3.46
N LEU A 313 1.17 11.54 -3.43
CA LEU A 313 0.50 12.78 -3.08
C LEU A 313 0.66 13.12 -1.59
N ALA A 314 0.54 12.14 -0.70
CA ALA A 314 0.72 12.34 0.74
C ALA A 314 2.14 12.82 1.07
N PHE A 315 3.14 12.19 0.48
CA PHE A 315 4.55 12.58 0.60
C PHE A 315 4.76 14.02 0.11
N SER A 316 4.21 14.37 -1.06
CA SER A 316 4.31 15.73 -1.61
C SER A 316 3.65 16.77 -0.71
N THR A 317 2.54 16.39 -0.06
CA THR A 317 1.81 17.24 0.89
C THR A 317 2.62 17.47 2.15
N ALA A 318 3.14 16.40 2.76
CA ALA A 318 4.03 16.48 3.91
C ALA A 318 5.30 17.29 3.59
N TYR A 319 5.87 17.11 2.39
CA TYR A 319 7.09 17.81 1.97
C TYR A 319 6.84 19.31 1.81
N THR A 320 5.78 19.69 1.11
CA THR A 320 5.39 21.10 0.92
C THR A 320 5.05 21.76 2.26
N PHE A 321 4.39 21.02 3.15
CA PHE A 321 4.00 21.51 4.47
C PHE A 321 5.20 21.68 5.41
N ALA A 322 6.07 20.68 5.51
CA ALA A 322 7.21 20.68 6.41
C ALA A 322 8.35 21.55 5.89
N GLY A 323 8.49 21.74 4.57
CA GLY A 323 9.68 22.39 3.97
C GLY A 323 10.97 21.58 4.13
N LEU A 324 10.88 20.35 4.64
CA LEU A 324 11.98 19.40 4.84
C LEU A 324 11.54 18.02 4.37
N MET A 325 12.51 17.19 4.02
CA MET A 325 12.29 15.83 3.52
C MET A 325 11.48 15.01 4.53
N PRO A 326 10.24 14.58 4.17
CA PRO A 326 9.44 13.72 5.03
C PRO A 326 10.03 12.32 5.11
N TYR A 327 9.92 11.71 6.28
CA TYR A 327 10.26 10.33 6.52
C TYR A 327 8.99 9.55 6.84
N PHE A 328 8.70 8.51 6.07
CA PHE A 328 7.51 7.68 6.24
C PHE A 328 7.61 6.82 7.52
N LEU A 329 6.53 6.80 8.31
CA LEU A 329 6.44 5.97 9.51
C LEU A 329 5.40 4.87 9.35
N GLU A 330 4.20 5.24 8.93
CA GLU A 330 3.09 4.31 8.84
C GLU A 330 2.02 4.74 7.85
N VAL A 331 1.31 3.75 7.35
CA VAL A 331 0.02 3.93 6.68
C VAL A 331 -1.00 3.11 7.43
N ASP A 332 -2.13 3.74 7.68
CA ASP A 332 -3.17 3.20 8.53
C ASP A 332 -4.02 2.14 7.82
N HIS A 333 -4.99 1.57 8.53
CA HIS A 333 -5.89 0.58 7.93
C HIS A 333 -6.64 1.19 6.73
N VAL A 334 -6.61 0.49 5.58
CA VAL A 334 -7.25 0.92 4.33
C VAL A 334 -8.35 -0.05 3.96
N ASP A 335 -9.58 0.44 3.78
CA ASP A 335 -10.68 -0.33 3.19
C ASP A 335 -10.88 0.02 1.71
N PHE A 336 -10.93 -1.00 0.85
CA PHE A 336 -11.25 -0.89 -0.57
C PHE A 336 -12.74 -1.16 -0.79
N LEU A 337 -13.54 -0.12 -0.54
CA LEU A 337 -15.00 -0.20 -0.55
C LEU A 337 -15.57 -0.35 -1.96
N ARG A 338 -14.96 0.32 -2.95
CA ARG A 338 -15.45 0.32 -4.33
C ARG A 338 -14.32 -0.02 -5.31
N PRO A 339 -14.63 -0.79 -6.37
CA PRO A 339 -13.69 -1.01 -7.45
C PRO A 339 -13.47 0.28 -8.23
N VAL A 340 -12.26 0.42 -8.79
CA VAL A 340 -11.92 1.45 -9.77
C VAL A 340 -11.61 0.74 -11.08
N ASP A 341 -12.23 1.19 -12.16
CA ASP A 341 -12.14 0.55 -13.47
C ASP A 341 -11.30 1.38 -14.45
N VAL A 342 -10.84 0.74 -15.53
CA VAL A 342 -10.18 1.47 -16.63
C VAL A 342 -11.19 2.44 -17.26
N GLY A 343 -10.75 3.68 -17.49
CA GLY A 343 -11.59 4.78 -17.97
C GLY A 343 -12.20 5.62 -16.86
N ASP A 344 -12.09 5.23 -15.59
CA ASP A 344 -12.48 6.10 -14.48
C ASP A 344 -11.57 7.33 -14.38
N PHE A 345 -12.17 8.50 -14.13
CA PHE A 345 -11.42 9.72 -13.83
C PHE A 345 -11.18 9.81 -12.32
N LEU A 346 -9.93 9.55 -11.93
CA LEU A 346 -9.52 9.44 -10.54
C LEU A 346 -8.92 10.76 -10.05
N ARG A 347 -9.46 11.30 -8.95
CA ARG A 347 -9.01 12.56 -8.33
C ARG A 347 -8.63 12.31 -6.88
N PHE A 348 -7.36 12.49 -6.56
CA PHE A 348 -6.85 12.45 -5.20
C PHE A 348 -6.79 13.86 -4.63
N LYS A 349 -7.27 14.03 -3.40
CA LYS A 349 -7.13 15.26 -2.62
C LYS A 349 -6.45 14.92 -1.31
N SER A 350 -5.42 15.65 -0.97
CA SER A 350 -4.68 15.46 0.27
C SER A 350 -4.70 16.71 1.14
N CYS A 351 -4.51 16.52 2.43
CA CYS A 351 -4.24 17.60 3.38
C CYS A 351 -3.54 17.04 4.61
N VAL A 352 -2.79 17.88 5.31
CA VAL A 352 -2.33 17.56 6.67
C VAL A 352 -3.53 17.72 7.60
N LEU A 353 -3.96 16.66 8.27
CA LEU A 353 -5.10 16.72 9.21
C LEU A 353 -4.69 17.42 10.51
N TYR A 354 -3.62 16.92 11.12
CA TYR A 354 -3.06 17.48 12.35
C TYR A 354 -1.59 17.10 12.46
N THR A 355 -0.94 17.72 13.42
CA THR A 355 0.46 17.52 13.76
C THR A 355 0.60 17.27 15.24
N GLU A 356 1.52 16.39 15.62
CA GLU A 356 1.81 16.09 17.02
C GLU A 356 3.23 16.49 17.39
N PHE A 357 3.39 16.99 18.62
CA PHE A 357 4.63 17.56 19.13
C PHE A 357 5.08 16.94 20.45
N GLU A 358 4.45 15.85 20.91
CA GLU A 358 4.78 15.21 22.20
C GLU A 358 6.27 14.87 22.31
N HIS A 359 6.89 14.52 21.18
CA HIS A 359 8.32 14.36 21.05
C HIS A 359 8.89 15.46 20.15
N ALA A 360 9.42 16.53 20.74
CA ALA A 360 9.99 17.68 20.01
C ALA A 360 11.04 17.27 18.96
N GLU A 361 11.77 16.17 19.22
CA GLU A 361 12.77 15.60 18.30
C GLU A 361 12.14 14.91 17.09
N LYS A 362 10.92 14.38 17.19
CA LYS A 362 10.21 13.62 16.13
C LYS A 362 8.73 14.04 16.05
N PRO A 363 8.44 15.22 15.49
CA PRO A 363 7.07 15.65 15.27
C PRO A 363 6.40 14.74 14.25
N LEU A 364 5.12 14.48 14.44
CA LEU A 364 4.32 13.66 13.53
C LEU A 364 3.46 14.56 12.65
N ILE A 365 3.37 14.20 11.37
CA ILE A 365 2.57 14.86 10.35
C ILE A 365 1.57 13.81 9.86
N ASN A 366 0.31 13.96 10.25
CA ASN A 366 -0.75 13.03 9.85
C ASN A 366 -1.45 13.58 8.61
N VAL A 367 -1.32 12.87 7.49
CA VAL A 367 -1.82 13.29 6.17
C VAL A 367 -2.98 12.40 5.75
N GLU A 368 -4.11 13.02 5.42
CA GLU A 368 -5.25 12.35 4.78
C GLU A 368 -5.14 12.49 3.27
N VAL A 369 -5.46 11.41 2.55
CA VAL A 369 -5.65 11.42 1.10
C VAL A 369 -6.97 10.76 0.75
N VAL A 370 -7.87 11.49 0.09
CA VAL A 370 -9.18 11.00 -0.36
C VAL A 370 -9.18 10.85 -1.88
N ALA A 371 -9.37 9.61 -2.34
CA ALA A 371 -9.51 9.27 -3.74
C ALA A 371 -10.98 9.29 -4.17
N HIS A 372 -11.30 10.08 -5.18
CA HIS A 372 -12.64 10.19 -5.78
C HIS A 372 -12.64 9.62 -7.19
N VAL A 373 -13.63 8.80 -7.50
CA VAL A 373 -13.95 8.40 -8.88
C VAL A 373 -15.03 9.32 -9.40
N THR A 374 -14.74 9.98 -10.52
CA THR A 374 -15.62 10.97 -11.16
C THR A 374 -16.01 10.47 -12.53
N ARG A 375 -17.29 10.56 -12.87
CA ARG A 375 -17.84 10.20 -14.19
C ARG A 375 -18.67 11.37 -14.69
N PRO A 376 -18.06 12.31 -15.45
CA PRO A 376 -18.72 13.54 -15.90
C PRO A 376 -20.02 13.30 -16.69
N GLU A 377 -20.04 12.28 -17.55
CA GLU A 377 -21.18 11.90 -18.39
C GLU A 377 -22.38 11.48 -17.55
N LEU A 378 -22.11 10.86 -16.39
CA LEU A 378 -23.11 10.44 -15.41
C LEU A 378 -23.36 11.49 -14.33
N ARG A 379 -22.66 12.62 -14.37
CA ARG A 379 -22.69 13.68 -13.34
C ARG A 379 -22.51 13.14 -11.92
N SER A 380 -21.67 12.11 -11.78
CA SER A 380 -21.41 11.44 -10.49
C SER A 380 -19.96 11.66 -10.05
N SER A 381 -19.76 11.86 -8.75
CA SER A 381 -18.45 11.91 -8.12
C SER A 381 -18.57 11.26 -6.75
N GLU A 382 -17.81 10.21 -6.52
CA GLU A 382 -17.93 9.45 -5.29
C GLU A 382 -16.57 9.10 -4.70
N VAL A 383 -16.50 8.99 -3.38
CA VAL A 383 -15.28 8.53 -2.69
C VAL A 383 -15.09 7.04 -2.96
N SER A 384 -13.90 6.68 -3.45
CA SER A 384 -13.47 5.30 -3.60
C SER A 384 -12.76 4.81 -2.35
N ASN A 385 -11.78 5.60 -1.89
CA ASN A 385 -10.88 5.24 -0.80
C ASN A 385 -10.42 6.47 -0.04
N THR A 386 -10.14 6.29 1.24
CA THR A 386 -9.43 7.27 2.06
C THR A 386 -8.20 6.58 2.65
N PHE A 387 -7.07 7.28 2.63
CA PHE A 387 -5.79 6.82 3.14
C PHE A 387 -5.30 7.80 4.20
N TYR A 388 -4.69 7.27 5.26
CA TYR A 388 -4.04 8.06 6.30
C TYR A 388 -2.59 7.63 6.38
N PHE A 389 -1.69 8.60 6.24
CA PHE A 389 -0.25 8.39 6.28
C PHE A 389 0.35 9.25 7.38
N THR A 390 1.26 8.68 8.15
CA THR A 390 2.01 9.42 9.17
C THR A 390 3.46 9.54 8.72
N PHE A 391 3.93 10.78 8.70
CA PHE A 391 5.31 11.12 8.41
C PHE A 391 5.95 11.79 9.62
N THR A 392 7.27 11.75 9.68
CA THR A 392 8.07 12.63 10.53
C THR A 392 9.12 13.34 9.68
N VAL A 393 10.00 14.11 10.31
CA VAL A 393 11.12 14.78 9.64
C VAL A 393 12.41 14.29 10.29
N ARG A 394 13.43 14.02 9.47
CA ARG A 394 14.69 13.48 9.97
C ARG A 394 15.42 14.44 10.91
N PRO A 395 16.02 13.96 12.02
CA PRO A 395 16.79 14.80 12.93
C PRO A 395 17.97 15.51 12.26
N GLU A 396 18.64 14.87 11.30
CA GLU A 396 19.78 15.44 10.57
C GLU A 396 19.36 16.67 9.75
N ALA A 397 18.11 16.70 9.28
CA ALA A 397 17.55 17.87 8.60
C ALA A 397 17.24 19.03 9.56
N LYS A 398 17.06 18.74 10.86
CA LYS A 398 16.86 19.76 11.92
C LYS A 398 18.18 20.35 12.41
N ALA A 399 19.28 19.60 12.37
CA ALA A 399 20.58 20.03 12.88
C ALA A 399 21.15 21.27 12.15
N ASN A 400 20.67 21.56 10.93
CA ASN A 400 21.05 22.74 10.16
C ASN A 400 20.21 23.99 10.48
N ASP A 401 19.13 23.87 11.26
CA ASP A 401 18.27 24.99 11.64
C ASP A 401 17.65 24.76 13.03
N ASP A 402 18.32 25.26 14.07
CA ASP A 402 17.85 25.23 15.46
C ASP A 402 16.47 25.91 15.66
N LYS A 403 15.95 26.63 14.65
CA LYS A 403 14.63 27.27 14.69
C LYS A 403 13.55 26.48 13.95
N PHE A 404 13.86 25.34 13.35
CA PHE A 404 12.88 24.56 12.60
C PHE A 404 11.77 24.04 13.54
N ARG A 405 10.54 24.49 13.29
CA ARG A 405 9.33 24.00 13.96
C ARG A 405 8.26 23.71 12.93
N ILE A 406 7.69 22.51 13.02
CA ILE A 406 6.53 22.17 12.23
C ILE A 406 5.35 23.01 12.71
N ARG A 407 4.59 23.56 11.77
CA ARG A 407 3.42 24.37 12.11
C ARG A 407 2.29 23.51 12.66
N LYS A 408 1.53 24.02 13.62
CA LYS A 408 0.30 23.39 14.09
C LYS A 408 -0.78 23.52 13.01
N VAL A 409 -1.45 22.43 12.68
CA VAL A 409 -2.61 22.49 11.78
C VAL A 409 -3.89 22.69 12.59
N VAL A 410 -4.73 23.62 12.14
CA VAL A 410 -6.00 23.95 12.78
C VAL A 410 -7.17 23.89 11.80
N PRO A 411 -8.36 23.41 12.23
CA PRO A 411 -9.53 23.33 11.36
C PRO A 411 -10.19 24.70 11.20
N ALA A 412 -10.69 25.02 10.00
CA ALA A 412 -11.50 26.22 9.76
C ALA A 412 -13.00 25.98 10.01
N THR A 413 -13.45 24.72 9.95
CA THR A 413 -14.86 24.32 9.99
C THR A 413 -15.10 23.20 10.99
N GLU A 414 -16.34 23.05 11.45
CA GLU A 414 -16.71 21.98 12.39
C GLU A 414 -16.51 20.60 11.76
N GLU A 415 -16.77 20.45 10.46
CA GLU A 415 -16.51 19.23 9.70
C GLU A 415 -15.02 18.87 9.71
N GLU A 416 -14.14 19.85 9.50
CA GLU A 416 -12.69 19.62 9.60
C GLU A 416 -12.27 19.22 11.01
N ALA A 417 -12.82 19.87 12.03
CA ALA A 417 -12.51 19.56 13.43
C ALA A 417 -12.97 18.15 13.82
N ARG A 418 -14.17 17.71 13.39
CA ARG A 418 -14.65 16.34 13.60
C ARG A 418 -13.73 15.31 12.95
N ARG A 419 -13.31 15.52 11.70
CA ARG A 419 -12.37 14.61 11.01
C ARG A 419 -11.05 14.46 11.77
N ILE A 420 -10.53 15.55 12.34
CA ILE A 420 -9.33 15.50 13.18
C ILE A 420 -9.58 14.64 14.42
N LEU A 421 -10.69 14.87 15.15
CA LEU A 421 -11.01 14.12 16.36
C LEU A 421 -11.26 12.63 16.10
N GLU A 422 -12.05 12.31 15.08
CA GLU A 422 -12.30 10.93 14.65
C GLU A 422 -10.98 10.19 14.39
N ARG A 423 -10.02 10.90 13.78
CA ARG A 423 -8.70 10.33 13.49
C ARG A 423 -7.84 10.14 14.76
N MET A 424 -7.76 11.15 15.63
CA MET A 424 -7.02 11.06 16.90
C MET A 424 -7.57 9.94 17.81
N ASP A 425 -8.90 9.76 17.81
CA ASP A 425 -9.56 8.74 18.61
C ASP A 425 -9.35 7.34 18.03
N ALA A 426 -9.34 7.20 16.69
CA ALA A 426 -9.00 5.95 16.02
C ALA A 426 -7.58 5.48 16.36
N GLU A 427 -6.60 6.38 16.44
CA GLU A 427 -5.23 6.07 16.87
C GLU A 427 -5.15 5.66 18.34
N SER A 428 -5.86 6.38 19.21
CA SER A 428 -5.92 6.08 20.65
C SER A 428 -6.53 4.71 20.95
N LEU A 429 -7.44 4.24 20.11
CA LEU A 429 -8.08 2.92 20.21
C LEU A 429 -7.18 1.77 19.71
N LEU A 430 -6.10 2.08 18.98
CA LEU A 430 -5.12 1.08 18.52
C LEU A 430 -3.98 0.88 19.53
N LEU A 431 -3.80 1.83 20.46
CA LEU A 431 -2.80 1.78 21.54
C LEU A 431 -3.30 1.09 22.83
N LYS A 432 -4.60 0.78 22.91
CA LYS A 432 -5.24 0.03 23.99
C LYS A 432 -5.51 -1.41 23.55
#